data_AF-A0A0S8KTB7-F1
#
_entry.id   AF-A0A0S8KTB7-F1
#
_cell.length_a   1.000
_cell.length_b   1.000
_cell.length_c   1.000
_cell.angle_alpha   90.00
_cell.angle_beta   90.00
_cell.angle_gamma   90.00
#
_symmetry.space_group_name_H-M   'P 1'
#
loop_
_entity.id
_entity.type
_entity.pdbx_description
1 polymer ?
#
loop_
_entity_poly.entity_id
_entity_poly.type
_entity_poly.pdbx_seq_one_letter_code
_entity_poly.pdbx_strand_id
1 'polypeptide(L)'
;MIYLRIFCALVLTAVLSHGYVGAHTMGHESGKAEAPQCAQYCAHHVCELLGVPLTLRQVSQMLPAKPHGESMLEIKRFLEQAGFDCLGKKTTFSDLCAEAFPVIAHMITTTRRNRHLPHWVVVERADAREVKLFEGFGFQVVLPTETFTKEWDGNILRVTRPEKPRRPSFAARSGEGHAWLQFDTLFIDAGDISQSADGHLFVFPFVNKGRNDLHLLKVKPDCKCAAVEGNKQRIIPPGGRGEIVIQYTFETNRGRFLKSAMVHSDDPYFPFIKLTLAGNGLQEVRISPVRLRFSEVPQGENAVAVCFLTYTGDSVFEIKGVRVPSSELQISTEPVSPELVQVLDPGAGRVLPSECQNRFMVSGTVHTNGLELGPKNYTIEVLTNLKDTPKLSIPVSLCVVPRVSAIPSRLFLGELSEHSTVRQRIELKSRQEEGFMIEYVDLGNTGLQCKYSSSVSSSIQTLVFEGLIKDRSQLERASICVGLRDSKSQTSTQLEIPVSGLFYERGDAREY
;
A
#
# COMPACT_ATOMS: atom_id res chain seq x y z
N MET A 1 35.43 17.07 2.72
CA MET A 1 35.60 15.87 3.57
C MET A 1 34.31 15.07 3.79
N ILE A 2 33.11 15.68 3.81
CA ILE A 2 31.82 14.98 3.95
C ILE A 2 31.54 14.03 2.77
N TYR A 3 31.76 14.50 1.54
CA TYR A 3 31.60 13.71 0.30
C TYR A 3 32.42 12.40 0.27
N LEU A 4 33.61 12.39 0.88
CA LEU A 4 34.49 11.20 0.90
C LEU A 4 33.99 10.12 1.87
N ARG A 5 33.29 10.51 2.95
CA ARG A 5 32.69 9.57 3.92
C ARG A 5 31.38 8.96 3.41
N ILE A 6 30.59 9.73 2.67
CA ILE A 6 29.38 9.24 1.97
C ILE A 6 29.78 8.20 0.90
N PHE A 7 30.86 8.47 0.16
CA PHE A 7 31.38 7.60 -0.89
C PHE A 7 31.80 6.20 -0.38
N CYS A 8 32.43 6.10 0.80
CA CYS A 8 32.82 4.81 1.38
C CYS A 8 31.65 3.97 1.91
N ALA A 9 30.57 4.60 2.39
CA ALA A 9 29.40 3.87 2.93
C ALA A 9 28.54 3.21 1.84
N LEU A 10 28.43 3.84 0.66
CA LEU A 10 27.58 3.37 -0.45
C LEU A 10 28.18 2.21 -1.25
N VAL A 11 29.52 2.17 -1.38
CA VAL A 11 30.21 1.12 -2.15
C VAL A 11 30.14 -0.25 -1.48
N LEU A 12 30.02 -0.30 -0.14
CA LEU A 12 29.96 -1.56 0.61
C LEU A 12 28.59 -2.26 0.57
N THR A 13 27.50 -1.54 0.31
CA THR A 13 26.14 -2.13 0.25
C THR A 13 25.72 -2.66 -1.11
N ALA A 14 26.42 -2.30 -2.20
CA ALA A 14 25.97 -2.59 -3.57
C ALA A 14 26.40 -3.97 -4.12
N VAL A 15 27.22 -4.75 -3.42
CA VAL A 15 27.89 -5.95 -3.99
C VAL A 15 27.19 -7.28 -3.67
N LEU A 16 26.12 -7.34 -2.88
CA LEU A 16 25.48 -8.62 -2.51
C LEU A 16 23.95 -8.63 -2.66
N SER A 17 23.45 -8.46 -3.89
CA SER A 17 22.10 -8.92 -4.26
C SER A 17 21.92 -8.97 -5.79
N HIS A 18 22.56 -9.93 -6.45
CA HIS A 18 22.24 -10.29 -7.83
C HIS A 18 22.04 -11.81 -7.93
N GLY A 19 20.82 -12.22 -8.23
CA GLY A 19 20.50 -13.59 -8.63
C GLY A 19 19.19 -14.11 -8.05
N TYR A 20 18.08 -13.87 -8.76
CA TYR A 20 17.11 -14.89 -9.22
C TYR A 20 15.84 -14.19 -9.72
N VAL A 21 15.74 -14.01 -11.04
CA VAL A 21 14.46 -13.77 -11.71
C VAL A 21 13.94 -15.14 -12.12
N GLY A 22 13.08 -15.72 -11.29
CA GLY A 22 12.34 -16.93 -11.61
C GLY A 22 11.14 -16.58 -12.50
N ALA A 23 11.23 -16.94 -13.78
CA ALA A 23 10.09 -17.00 -14.68
C ALA A 23 9.13 -18.10 -14.18
N HIS A 24 8.04 -17.73 -13.52
CA HIS A 24 6.96 -18.66 -13.21
C HIS A 24 6.00 -18.73 -14.40
N THR A 25 6.13 -19.82 -15.14
CA THR A 25 5.12 -20.37 -16.03
C THR A 25 3.84 -20.65 -15.22
N MET A 26 2.70 -20.11 -15.66
CA MET A 26 1.41 -20.36 -15.03
C MET A 26 0.96 -21.79 -15.33
N GLY A 27 1.00 -22.64 -14.31
CA GLY A 27 0.28 -23.91 -14.28
C GLY A 27 -1.22 -23.66 -14.08
N HIS A 28 -2.02 -24.38 -14.87
CA HIS A 28 -3.47 -24.44 -14.79
C HIS A 28 -3.90 -24.99 -13.40
N GLU A 29 -4.53 -24.16 -12.58
CA GLU A 29 -5.36 -24.62 -11.45
C GLU A 29 -6.82 -24.27 -11.73
N SER A 30 -7.64 -25.32 -11.80
CA SER A 30 -9.08 -25.32 -12.01
C SER A 30 -9.83 -24.75 -10.81
N GLY A 31 -10.67 -23.74 -11.05
CA GLY A 31 -11.63 -23.22 -10.04
C GLY A 31 -11.76 -21.71 -9.91
N LYS A 32 -11.07 -20.89 -10.72
CA LYS A 32 -11.27 -19.43 -10.73
C LYS A 32 -12.50 -19.07 -11.56
N ALA A 33 -13.44 -18.31 -10.97
CA ALA A 33 -14.48 -17.63 -11.73
C ALA A 33 -13.83 -16.81 -12.86
N GLU A 34 -14.32 -16.98 -14.09
CA GLU A 34 -13.78 -16.24 -15.24
C GLU A 34 -13.84 -14.73 -14.99
N ALA A 35 -12.79 -14.02 -15.41
CA ALA A 35 -12.77 -12.57 -15.29
C ALA A 35 -13.93 -11.97 -16.12
N PRO A 36 -14.67 -10.97 -15.59
CA PRO A 36 -15.78 -10.38 -16.31
C PRO A 36 -15.39 -9.83 -17.68
N GLN A 37 -16.32 -9.86 -18.62
CA GLN A 37 -16.13 -9.36 -19.98
C GLN A 37 -16.38 -7.84 -20.06
N CYS A 38 -15.89 -7.20 -21.12
CA CYS A 38 -16.00 -5.73 -21.29
C CYS A 38 -17.44 -5.21 -21.23
N ALA A 39 -18.42 -5.96 -21.73
CA ALA A 39 -19.83 -5.57 -21.66
C ALA A 39 -20.37 -5.58 -20.22
N GLN A 40 -20.03 -6.61 -19.43
CA GLN A 40 -20.40 -6.73 -18.02
C GLN A 40 -19.81 -5.57 -17.20
N TYR A 41 -18.56 -5.19 -17.51
CA TYR A 41 -17.96 -4.01 -16.89
C TYR A 41 -18.69 -2.73 -17.23
N CYS A 42 -18.96 -2.49 -18.51
CA CYS A 42 -19.66 -1.28 -18.93
C CYS A 42 -21.06 -1.20 -18.30
N ALA A 43 -21.79 -2.31 -18.29
CA ALA A 43 -23.10 -2.41 -17.68
C ALA A 43 -23.08 -2.14 -16.17
N HIS A 44 -22.12 -2.73 -15.45
CA HIS A 44 -21.93 -2.48 -14.01
C HIS A 44 -21.56 -1.02 -13.74
N HIS A 45 -20.61 -0.48 -14.48
CA HIS A 45 -20.11 0.86 -14.23
C HIS A 45 -21.15 1.94 -14.55
N VAL A 46 -21.96 1.75 -15.60
CA VAL A 46 -23.13 2.58 -15.85
C VAL A 46 -24.14 2.51 -14.70
N CYS A 47 -24.35 1.33 -14.10
CA CYS A 47 -25.17 1.24 -12.89
C CYS A 47 -24.58 2.05 -11.74
N GLU A 48 -23.27 1.98 -11.51
CA GLU A 48 -22.60 2.76 -10.46
C GLU A 48 -22.72 4.28 -10.71
N LEU A 49 -22.37 4.76 -11.91
CA LEU A 49 -22.44 6.17 -12.29
C LEU A 49 -23.88 6.72 -12.22
N LEU A 50 -24.87 5.87 -12.51
CA LEU A 50 -26.28 6.19 -12.43
C LEU A 50 -26.95 5.64 -11.16
N GLY A 51 -26.20 5.47 -10.07
CA GLY A 51 -26.75 5.29 -8.73
C GLY A 51 -27.51 3.98 -8.46
N VAL A 52 -27.43 2.98 -9.33
CA VAL A 52 -28.11 1.69 -9.17
C VAL A 52 -27.16 0.68 -8.52
N PRO A 53 -27.45 0.18 -7.30
CA PRO A 53 -26.53 -0.60 -6.47
C PRO A 53 -26.48 -2.08 -6.87
N LEU A 54 -26.14 -2.34 -8.13
CA LEU A 54 -25.89 -3.69 -8.63
C LEU A 54 -24.44 -4.09 -8.43
N THR A 55 -24.22 -5.22 -7.78
CA THR A 55 -22.89 -5.81 -7.72
C THR A 55 -22.53 -6.41 -9.07
N LEU A 56 -21.25 -6.39 -9.42
CA LEU A 56 -20.75 -7.04 -10.63
C LEU A 56 -21.16 -8.51 -10.73
N ARG A 57 -21.22 -9.23 -9.60
CA ARG A 57 -21.71 -10.62 -9.59
C ARG A 57 -23.15 -10.71 -10.09
N GLN A 58 -24.04 -9.82 -9.65
CA GLN A 58 -25.41 -9.77 -10.13
C GLN A 58 -25.47 -9.39 -11.61
N VAL A 59 -24.64 -8.43 -12.05
CA VAL A 59 -24.52 -8.08 -13.47
C VAL A 59 -24.09 -9.30 -14.31
N SER A 60 -23.04 -10.01 -13.91
CA SER A 60 -22.56 -11.21 -14.61
C SER A 60 -23.57 -12.37 -14.61
N GLN A 61 -24.46 -12.45 -13.62
CA GLN A 61 -25.56 -13.42 -13.60
C GLN A 61 -26.67 -13.05 -14.59
N MET A 62 -26.96 -11.75 -14.74
CA MET A 62 -28.03 -11.25 -15.61
C MET A 62 -27.58 -11.02 -17.06
N LEU A 63 -26.30 -10.76 -17.27
CA LEU A 63 -25.63 -10.61 -18.56
C LEU A 63 -24.48 -11.63 -18.61
N PRO A 64 -24.76 -12.92 -18.86
CA PRO A 64 -23.76 -13.98 -18.83
C PRO A 64 -22.74 -13.84 -19.96
N ALA A 65 -21.47 -14.09 -19.62
CA ALA A 65 -20.33 -14.02 -20.52
C ALA A 65 -20.47 -15.00 -21.70
N LYS A 66 -19.93 -14.61 -22.86
CA LYS A 66 -19.98 -15.44 -24.09
C LYS A 66 -18.61 -15.54 -24.76
N PRO A 67 -18.31 -16.63 -25.49
CA PRO A 67 -17.03 -16.78 -26.19
C PRO A 67 -16.68 -15.63 -27.14
N HIS A 68 -17.69 -14.98 -27.73
CA HIS A 68 -17.53 -13.88 -28.69
C HIS A 68 -17.83 -12.49 -28.09
N GLY A 69 -18.01 -12.40 -26.78
CA GLY A 69 -18.52 -11.20 -26.12
C GLY A 69 -20.02 -10.98 -26.32
N GLU A 70 -20.55 -9.97 -25.63
CA GLU A 70 -21.97 -9.62 -25.62
C GLU A 70 -22.29 -8.52 -26.63
N SER A 71 -23.45 -8.62 -27.26
CA SER A 71 -23.95 -7.64 -28.23
C SER A 71 -24.55 -6.41 -27.54
N MET A 72 -24.61 -5.28 -28.26
CA MET A 72 -25.28 -4.06 -27.78
C MET A 72 -26.74 -4.31 -27.37
N LEU A 73 -27.45 -5.20 -28.08
CA LEU A 73 -28.85 -5.53 -27.77
C LEU A 73 -28.98 -6.22 -26.40
N GLU A 74 -28.00 -7.04 -26.01
CA GLU A 74 -27.99 -7.73 -24.73
C GLU A 74 -27.67 -6.78 -23.59
N ILE A 75 -26.68 -5.90 -23.78
CA ILE A 75 -26.37 -4.81 -22.85
C ILE A 75 -27.60 -3.92 -22.65
N LYS A 76 -28.26 -3.53 -23.75
CA LYS A 76 -29.50 -2.74 -23.73
C LYS A 76 -30.60 -3.43 -22.92
N ARG A 77 -30.89 -4.70 -23.21
CA ARG A 77 -31.93 -5.46 -22.49
C ARG A 77 -31.63 -5.57 -21.00
N PHE A 78 -30.37 -5.80 -20.64
CA PHE A 78 -29.94 -5.81 -19.24
C PHE A 78 -30.19 -4.46 -18.57
N LEU A 79 -29.75 -3.36 -19.18
CA LEU A 79 -29.91 -2.02 -18.60
C LEU A 79 -31.39 -1.59 -18.51
N GLU A 80 -32.22 -2.00 -19.46
CA GLU A 80 -33.68 -1.81 -19.39
C GLU A 80 -34.30 -2.57 -18.21
N GLN A 81 -33.84 -3.80 -17.94
CA GLN A 81 -34.24 -4.56 -16.74
C GLN A 81 -33.72 -3.92 -15.44
N ALA A 82 -32.55 -3.27 -15.49
CA ALA A 82 -32.00 -2.50 -14.38
C ALA A 82 -32.76 -1.17 -14.15
N GLY A 83 -33.67 -0.79 -15.04
CA GLY A 83 -34.57 0.35 -14.88
C GLY A 83 -34.19 1.60 -15.67
N PHE A 84 -33.25 1.50 -16.61
CA PHE A 84 -32.81 2.62 -17.46
C PHE A 84 -33.62 2.71 -18.76
N ASP A 85 -33.65 3.91 -19.34
CA ASP A 85 -34.07 4.11 -20.73
C ASP A 85 -32.81 4.08 -21.62
N CYS A 86 -32.84 3.25 -22.66
CA CYS A 86 -31.67 2.92 -23.47
C CYS A 86 -31.94 3.13 -24.97
N LEU A 87 -31.04 3.82 -25.67
CA LEU A 87 -31.13 4.02 -27.12
C LEU A 87 -29.79 3.68 -27.80
N GLY A 88 -29.79 2.62 -28.61
CA GLY A 88 -28.67 2.30 -29.50
C GLY A 88 -28.74 3.16 -30.76
N LYS A 89 -27.62 3.79 -31.15
CA LYS A 89 -27.55 4.59 -32.37
C LYS A 89 -26.13 4.66 -32.93
N LYS A 90 -26.05 4.91 -34.24
CA LYS A 90 -24.82 5.33 -34.91
C LYS A 90 -24.79 6.85 -34.98
N THR A 91 -23.63 7.46 -34.68
CA THR A 91 -23.53 8.92 -34.50
C THR A 91 -22.16 9.44 -34.94
N THR A 92 -22.03 10.77 -35.10
CA THR A 92 -20.74 11.41 -35.38
C THR A 92 -20.05 11.82 -34.08
N PHE A 93 -18.74 12.12 -34.13
CA PHE A 93 -18.05 12.62 -32.93
C PHE A 93 -18.61 13.97 -32.44
N SER A 94 -19.01 14.84 -33.36
CA SER A 94 -19.65 16.12 -33.01
C SER A 94 -20.96 15.90 -32.23
N ASP A 95 -21.78 14.94 -32.67
CA ASP A 95 -23.03 14.61 -31.98
C ASP A 95 -22.77 13.92 -30.63
N LEU A 96 -21.74 13.05 -30.54
CA LEU A 96 -21.32 12.43 -29.29
C LEU A 96 -20.97 13.47 -28.22
N CYS A 97 -20.29 14.55 -28.59
CA CYS A 97 -19.96 15.65 -27.67
C CYS A 97 -21.19 16.36 -27.11
N ALA A 98 -22.35 16.25 -27.78
CA ALA A 98 -23.61 16.85 -27.36
C ALA A 98 -24.55 15.86 -26.63
N GLU A 99 -24.14 14.60 -26.43
CA GLU A 99 -24.96 13.61 -25.74
C GLU A 99 -25.02 13.82 -24.22
N ALA A 100 -26.08 13.28 -23.62
CA ALA A 100 -26.10 13.04 -22.19
C ALA A 100 -25.23 11.82 -21.86
N PHE A 101 -24.28 12.00 -20.93
CA PHE A 101 -23.40 10.95 -20.44
C PHE A 101 -23.95 10.30 -19.17
N PRO A 102 -23.56 9.04 -18.86
CA PRO A 102 -22.63 8.20 -19.61
C PRO A 102 -23.25 7.53 -20.85
N VAL A 103 -22.40 7.18 -21.82
CA VAL A 103 -22.77 6.34 -22.96
C VAL A 103 -21.82 5.14 -23.06
N ILE A 104 -22.29 4.01 -23.57
CA ILE A 104 -21.43 2.85 -23.87
C ILE A 104 -21.05 2.92 -25.36
N ALA A 105 -19.76 3.00 -25.67
CA ALA A 105 -19.25 3.07 -27.04
C ALA A 105 -18.60 1.76 -27.47
N HIS A 106 -18.75 1.42 -28.75
CA HIS A 106 -18.11 0.25 -29.35
C HIS A 106 -16.79 0.62 -30.03
N MET A 107 -15.70 0.00 -29.61
CA MET A 107 -14.37 0.24 -30.16
C MET A 107 -13.97 -0.92 -31.08
N ILE A 108 -13.42 -0.61 -32.25
CA ILE A 108 -13.01 -1.59 -33.27
C ILE A 108 -11.61 -2.16 -33.05
N THR A 109 -10.70 -1.40 -32.44
CA THR A 109 -9.34 -1.84 -32.10
C THR A 109 -8.83 -1.06 -30.89
N THR A 110 -7.91 -1.64 -30.10
CA THR A 110 -7.09 -0.85 -29.15
C THR A 110 -5.63 -1.09 -29.43
N THR A 111 -4.88 0.00 -29.55
CA THR A 111 -3.41 -0.04 -29.59
C THR A 111 -2.79 -0.28 -28.21
N ARG A 112 -3.56 -0.11 -27.12
CA ARG A 112 -3.03 -0.01 -25.75
C ARG A 112 -2.74 -1.33 -25.02
N ARG A 113 -3.29 -2.47 -25.46
CA ARG A 113 -3.13 -3.77 -24.76
C ARG A 113 -2.55 -4.91 -25.59
N ASN A 114 -1.99 -4.63 -26.77
CA ASN A 114 -1.59 -5.68 -27.71
C ASN A 114 -2.77 -6.63 -28.05
N ARG A 115 -4.01 -6.13 -27.96
CA ARG A 115 -5.26 -6.85 -28.23
C ARG A 115 -5.99 -6.15 -29.36
N HIS A 116 -6.01 -6.78 -30.52
CA HIS A 116 -6.72 -6.32 -31.72
C HIS A 116 -8.21 -6.69 -31.71
N LEU A 117 -8.83 -6.83 -30.53
CA LEU A 117 -10.21 -7.29 -30.43
C LEU A 117 -11.16 -6.10 -30.17
N PRO A 118 -12.33 -6.07 -30.84
CA PRO A 118 -13.39 -5.12 -30.52
C PRO A 118 -13.82 -5.24 -29.05
N HIS A 119 -14.17 -4.12 -28.42
CA HIS A 119 -14.62 -4.10 -27.03
C HIS A 119 -15.51 -2.90 -26.71
N TRP A 120 -16.16 -2.97 -25.55
CA TRP A 120 -17.02 -1.90 -25.03
C TRP A 120 -16.28 -1.01 -24.03
N VAL A 121 -16.53 0.29 -24.11
CA VAL A 121 -16.07 1.30 -23.13
C VAL A 121 -17.22 2.15 -22.65
N VAL A 122 -17.11 2.72 -21.45
CA VAL A 122 -18.05 3.73 -20.95
C VAL A 122 -17.44 5.10 -21.15
N VAL A 123 -18.06 5.95 -21.97
CA VAL A 123 -17.65 7.35 -22.15
C VAL A 123 -18.43 8.20 -21.15
N GLU A 124 -17.71 8.97 -20.35
CA GLU A 124 -18.26 9.87 -19.33
C GLU A 124 -18.27 11.32 -19.79
N ARG A 125 -17.34 11.69 -20.68
CA ARG A 125 -17.29 13.00 -21.31
C ARG A 125 -16.53 12.93 -22.63
N ALA A 126 -16.96 13.70 -23.61
CA ALA A 126 -16.21 13.94 -24.84
C ALA A 126 -16.29 15.42 -25.22
N ASP A 127 -15.17 16.00 -25.61
CA ASP A 127 -15.11 17.34 -26.20
C ASP A 127 -14.08 17.41 -27.35
N ALA A 128 -13.84 18.61 -27.87
CA ALA A 128 -12.96 18.81 -29.02
C ALA A 128 -11.50 18.41 -28.76
N ARG A 129 -11.06 18.34 -27.49
CA ARG A 129 -9.67 18.03 -27.13
C ARG A 129 -9.50 16.58 -26.69
N GLU A 130 -10.39 16.13 -25.82
CA GLU A 130 -10.24 14.84 -25.16
C GLU A 130 -11.57 14.09 -24.94
N VAL A 131 -11.43 12.78 -24.76
CA VAL A 131 -12.50 11.87 -24.37
C VAL A 131 -12.10 11.22 -23.05
N LYS A 132 -12.96 11.35 -22.05
CA LYS A 132 -12.84 10.69 -20.76
C LYS A 132 -13.72 9.45 -20.75
N LEU A 133 -13.09 8.29 -20.53
CA LEU A 133 -13.77 7.00 -20.61
C LEU A 133 -13.21 5.98 -19.59
N PHE A 134 -13.95 4.89 -19.38
CA PHE A 134 -13.54 3.74 -18.60
C PHE A 134 -13.37 2.51 -19.49
N GLU A 135 -12.21 1.88 -19.39
CA GLU A 135 -11.84 0.69 -20.16
C GLU A 135 -11.61 -0.52 -19.21
N GLY A 136 -12.71 -1.20 -18.87
CA GLY A 136 -12.72 -2.32 -17.91
C GLY A 136 -12.75 -1.87 -16.45
N PHE A 137 -12.25 -2.71 -15.55
CA PHE A 137 -12.11 -2.32 -14.14
C PHE A 137 -10.99 -1.29 -13.97
N GLY A 138 -11.33 -0.14 -13.40
CA GLY A 138 -10.33 0.76 -12.86
C GLY A 138 -10.70 2.22 -12.99
N PHE A 139 -9.72 2.99 -13.41
CA PHE A 139 -9.70 4.44 -13.38
C PHE A 139 -10.19 5.03 -14.68
N GLN A 140 -10.65 6.27 -14.60
CA GLN A 140 -10.91 7.08 -15.78
C GLN A 140 -9.62 7.18 -16.62
N VAL A 141 -9.79 7.07 -17.93
CA VAL A 141 -8.76 7.22 -18.94
C VAL A 141 -9.11 8.43 -19.79
N VAL A 142 -8.11 9.29 -20.00
CA VAL A 142 -8.22 10.43 -20.91
C VAL A 142 -7.52 10.06 -22.21
N LEU A 143 -8.24 10.19 -23.34
CA LEU A 143 -7.71 10.00 -24.68
C LEU A 143 -7.79 11.31 -25.46
N PRO A 144 -6.77 11.65 -26.27
CA PRO A 144 -6.94 12.66 -27.31
C PRO A 144 -8.07 12.28 -28.26
N THR A 145 -8.86 13.26 -28.69
CA THR A 145 -10.00 13.06 -29.60
C THR A 145 -9.60 12.31 -30.87
N GLU A 146 -8.43 12.62 -31.45
CA GLU A 146 -7.92 11.93 -32.64
C GLU A 146 -7.66 10.44 -32.39
N THR A 147 -7.18 10.07 -31.20
CA THR A 147 -6.94 8.67 -30.84
C THR A 147 -8.26 7.92 -30.72
N PHE A 148 -9.23 8.48 -29.99
CA PHE A 148 -10.53 7.85 -29.79
C PHE A 148 -11.28 7.65 -31.12
N THR A 149 -11.33 8.68 -31.96
CA THR A 149 -12.07 8.64 -33.24
C THR A 149 -11.51 7.63 -34.24
N LYS A 150 -10.21 7.32 -34.20
CA LYS A 150 -9.59 6.26 -35.03
C LYS A 150 -9.99 4.85 -34.58
N GLU A 151 -10.26 4.68 -33.29
CA GLU A 151 -10.55 3.39 -32.66
C GLU A 151 -12.06 3.13 -32.46
N TRP A 152 -12.91 4.14 -32.65
CA TRP A 152 -14.37 4.09 -32.47
C TRP A 152 -15.12 3.95 -33.80
N ASP A 153 -16.16 3.12 -33.87
CA ASP A 153 -16.90 2.82 -35.11
C ASP A 153 -18.17 3.67 -35.34
N GLY A 154 -18.43 4.63 -34.45
CA GLY A 154 -19.61 5.48 -34.48
C GLY A 154 -20.80 4.92 -33.69
N ASN A 155 -20.76 3.69 -33.18
CA ASN A 155 -21.88 3.09 -32.46
C ASN A 155 -21.81 3.43 -30.96
N ILE A 156 -22.95 3.87 -30.42
CA ILE A 156 -23.14 4.07 -28.98
C ILE A 156 -24.47 3.52 -28.50
N LEU A 157 -24.51 3.16 -27.22
CA LEU A 157 -25.71 2.93 -26.44
C LEU A 157 -25.82 4.07 -25.42
N ARG A 158 -26.76 4.98 -25.65
CA ARG A 158 -27.10 6.02 -24.68
C ARG A 158 -27.93 5.43 -23.55
N VAL A 159 -27.59 5.77 -22.32
CA VAL A 159 -28.26 5.28 -21.11
C VAL A 159 -28.66 6.47 -20.25
N THR A 160 -29.95 6.58 -19.93
CA THR A 160 -30.48 7.66 -19.10
C THR A 160 -31.38 7.10 -18.01
N ARG A 161 -31.42 7.79 -16.87
CA ARG A 161 -32.46 7.52 -15.87
C ARG A 161 -33.81 7.98 -16.41
N PRO A 162 -34.89 7.20 -16.23
CA PRO A 162 -36.23 7.65 -16.57
C PRO A 162 -36.65 8.82 -15.68
N GLU A 163 -37.47 9.73 -16.20
CA GLU A 163 -38.04 10.86 -15.42
C GLU A 163 -38.77 10.38 -14.16
N LYS A 164 -39.47 9.24 -14.26
CA LYS A 164 -40.06 8.54 -13.13
C LYS A 164 -39.13 7.38 -12.74
N PRO A 165 -38.43 7.46 -11.60
CA PRO A 165 -37.49 6.42 -11.18
C PRO A 165 -38.18 5.06 -11.13
N ARG A 166 -37.62 4.09 -11.84
CA ARG A 166 -38.07 2.70 -11.81
C ARG A 166 -37.13 1.93 -10.90
N ARG A 167 -37.68 1.06 -10.05
CA ARG A 167 -36.86 0.08 -9.35
C ARG A 167 -36.41 -0.99 -10.35
N PRO A 168 -35.18 -1.52 -10.18
CA PRO A 168 -34.75 -2.66 -10.97
C PRO A 168 -35.71 -3.84 -10.81
N SER A 169 -36.00 -4.55 -11.89
CA SER A 169 -37.06 -5.58 -11.92
C SER A 169 -36.79 -6.80 -11.03
N PHE A 170 -35.54 -7.03 -10.65
CA PHE A 170 -35.07 -8.20 -9.89
C PHE A 170 -35.08 -8.02 -8.37
N ALA A 171 -35.33 -6.81 -7.85
CA ALA A 171 -35.55 -6.61 -6.42
C ALA A 171 -36.99 -7.06 -6.08
N ALA A 172 -37.14 -8.30 -5.57
CA ALA A 172 -38.41 -9.01 -5.38
C ALA A 172 -39.59 -8.14 -4.88
N ARG A 173 -40.71 -8.15 -5.60
CA ARG A 173 -41.83 -7.22 -5.32
C ARG A 173 -42.84 -7.87 -4.39
N SER A 174 -42.86 -7.47 -3.13
CA SER A 174 -44.02 -7.63 -2.24
C SER A 174 -44.03 -6.53 -1.17
N GLY A 175 -45.16 -5.83 -1.06
CA GLY A 175 -45.46 -4.92 0.06
C GLY A 175 -45.54 -3.44 -0.29
N GLU A 176 -46.60 -2.78 0.20
CA GLU A 176 -46.78 -1.34 0.18
C GLU A 176 -45.73 -0.60 1.02
N GLY A 177 -45.44 0.65 0.65
CA GLY A 177 -44.79 1.68 1.45
C GLY A 177 -43.54 1.28 2.23
N HIS A 178 -42.37 1.51 1.64
CA HIS A 178 -41.07 1.20 2.23
C HIS A 178 -40.07 2.34 2.03
N ALA A 179 -38.99 2.35 2.80
CA ALA A 179 -37.85 3.22 2.57
C ALA A 179 -37.17 2.89 1.22
N TRP A 180 -36.59 3.90 0.58
CA TRP A 180 -35.81 3.71 -0.65
C TRP A 180 -34.59 4.62 -0.67
N LEU A 181 -33.41 4.06 -0.47
CA LEU A 181 -32.18 4.83 -0.63
C LEU A 181 -31.78 4.86 -2.11
N GLN A 182 -31.84 6.04 -2.72
CA GLN A 182 -31.40 6.26 -4.10
C GLN A 182 -30.32 7.33 -4.14
N PHE A 183 -29.09 6.92 -4.46
CA PHE A 183 -27.99 7.86 -4.73
C PHE A 183 -28.08 8.43 -6.14
N ASP A 184 -27.52 9.62 -6.34
CA ASP A 184 -27.31 10.20 -7.68
C ASP A 184 -26.17 9.50 -8.43
N THR A 185 -25.13 9.10 -7.71
CA THR A 185 -24.04 8.22 -8.18
C THR A 185 -23.53 7.36 -7.02
N LEU A 186 -23.02 6.17 -7.32
CA LEU A 186 -22.27 5.32 -6.38
C LEU A 186 -20.77 5.38 -6.63
N PHE A 187 -20.33 6.06 -7.69
CA PHE A 187 -18.94 6.14 -8.10
C PHE A 187 -18.53 7.57 -8.43
N ILE A 188 -17.43 8.03 -7.85
CA ILE A 188 -16.83 9.33 -8.18
C ILE A 188 -15.35 9.09 -8.44
N ASP A 189 -14.88 9.41 -9.65
CA ASP A 189 -13.46 9.57 -9.94
C ASP A 189 -13.14 11.07 -9.96
N ALA A 190 -12.30 11.50 -9.02
CA ALA A 190 -11.87 12.89 -8.94
C ALA A 190 -10.81 13.24 -10.01
N GLY A 191 -10.34 12.26 -10.78
CA GLY A 191 -9.23 12.42 -11.71
C GLY A 191 -7.95 12.76 -10.98
N ASP A 192 -7.16 13.65 -11.56
CA ASP A 192 -5.94 14.15 -10.97
C ASP A 192 -6.27 15.16 -9.86
N ILE A 193 -5.85 14.84 -8.63
CA ILE A 193 -6.06 15.68 -7.45
C ILE A 193 -4.74 15.93 -6.71
N SER A 194 -4.49 17.18 -6.33
CA SER A 194 -3.32 17.54 -5.52
C SER A 194 -3.36 16.83 -4.17
N GLN A 195 -2.20 16.35 -3.72
CA GLN A 195 -2.06 15.77 -2.38
C GLN A 195 -2.02 16.87 -1.32
N SER A 196 -3.19 17.35 -0.90
CA SER A 196 -3.31 18.32 0.20
C SER A 196 -3.27 17.65 1.57
N ALA A 197 -2.80 18.38 2.58
CA ALA A 197 -2.83 17.92 3.98
C ALA A 197 -4.26 17.71 4.51
N ASP A 198 -5.22 18.50 4.01
CA ASP A 198 -6.64 18.42 4.40
C ASP A 198 -7.39 17.29 3.66
N GLY A 199 -6.73 16.59 2.73
CA GLY A 199 -7.36 15.55 1.93
C GLY A 199 -8.38 16.09 0.91
N HIS A 200 -9.10 15.17 0.28
CA HIS A 200 -10.13 15.47 -0.72
C HIS A 200 -11.51 14.99 -0.26
N LEU A 201 -12.54 15.82 -0.43
CA LEU A 201 -13.92 15.50 -0.06
C LEU A 201 -14.68 14.92 -1.25
N PHE A 202 -15.21 13.71 -1.08
CA PHE A 202 -16.13 13.07 -2.00
C PHE A 202 -17.55 13.17 -1.46
N VAL A 203 -18.45 13.81 -2.19
CA VAL A 203 -19.85 14.03 -1.78
C VAL A 203 -20.76 13.13 -2.61
N PHE A 204 -21.51 12.26 -1.95
CA PHE A 204 -22.49 11.36 -2.57
C PHE A 204 -23.91 11.78 -2.20
N PRO A 205 -24.61 12.57 -3.06
CA PRO A 205 -25.99 12.96 -2.81
C PRO A 205 -26.93 11.77 -2.96
N PHE A 206 -27.97 11.75 -2.13
CA PHE A 206 -29.03 10.76 -2.21
C PHE A 206 -30.39 11.35 -1.87
N VAL A 207 -31.44 10.59 -2.19
CA VAL A 207 -32.82 10.93 -1.91
C VAL A 207 -33.59 9.70 -1.47
N ASN A 208 -34.47 9.87 -0.48
CA ASN A 208 -35.44 8.85 -0.12
C ASN A 208 -36.58 8.85 -1.15
N LYS A 209 -36.58 7.88 -2.08
CA LYS A 209 -37.67 7.71 -3.07
C LYS A 209 -38.81 6.82 -2.56
N GLY A 210 -38.74 6.42 -1.31
CA GLY A 210 -39.69 5.55 -0.63
C GLY A 210 -40.94 6.31 -0.20
N ARG A 211 -41.82 5.60 0.50
CA ARG A 211 -43.01 6.19 1.14
C ARG A 211 -42.90 6.23 2.66
N ASN A 212 -41.88 5.61 3.24
CA ASN A 212 -41.56 5.66 4.67
C ASN A 212 -40.26 6.41 4.88
N ASP A 213 -40.02 6.87 6.11
CA ASP A 213 -38.74 7.39 6.54
C ASP A 213 -37.62 6.36 6.30
N LEU A 214 -36.50 6.85 5.77
CA LEU A 214 -35.28 6.07 5.55
C LEU A 214 -34.33 6.33 6.71
N HIS A 215 -33.85 5.28 7.35
CA HIS A 215 -32.87 5.33 8.43
C HIS A 215 -31.48 4.96 7.91
N LEU A 216 -30.55 5.91 7.95
CA LEU A 216 -29.13 5.64 7.75
C LEU A 216 -28.51 5.12 9.05
N LEU A 217 -28.20 3.83 9.06
CA LEU A 217 -27.73 3.11 10.24
C LEU A 217 -26.24 3.33 10.47
N LYS A 218 -25.43 3.21 9.42
CA LYS A 218 -23.97 3.28 9.51
C LYS A 218 -23.35 3.58 8.15
N VAL A 219 -22.24 4.32 8.15
CA VAL A 219 -21.32 4.41 7.01
C VAL A 219 -19.95 3.95 7.47
N LYS A 220 -19.35 2.99 6.76
CA LYS A 220 -18.06 2.39 7.13
C LYS A 220 -17.09 2.39 5.94
N PRO A 221 -16.05 3.21 5.95
CA PRO A 221 -14.95 3.13 4.99
C PRO A 221 -14.14 1.83 5.11
N ASP A 222 -13.53 1.39 4.00
CA ASP A 222 -12.68 0.19 3.94
C ASP A 222 -11.24 0.43 4.42
N CYS A 223 -10.75 1.68 4.36
CA CYS A 223 -9.42 2.08 4.81
C CYS A 223 -9.51 3.14 5.91
N LYS A 224 -8.45 3.21 6.73
CA LYS A 224 -8.26 4.32 7.70
C LYS A 224 -8.00 5.67 7.03
N CYS A 225 -7.61 5.65 5.75
CA CYS A 225 -7.37 6.81 4.91
C CYS A 225 -8.65 7.52 4.44
N ALA A 226 -9.82 6.97 4.75
CA ALA A 226 -11.11 7.55 4.44
C ALA A 226 -11.90 7.74 5.74
N ALA A 227 -12.35 8.96 5.99
CA ALA A 227 -13.20 9.32 7.13
C ALA A 227 -14.58 9.76 6.64
N VAL A 228 -15.61 9.56 7.47
CA VAL A 228 -16.97 10.01 7.17
C VAL A 228 -17.21 11.33 7.87
N GLU A 229 -17.44 12.39 7.11
CA GLU A 229 -17.64 13.73 7.64
C GLU A 229 -19.13 14.08 7.65
N GLY A 230 -19.59 14.79 8.69
CA GLY A 230 -20.82 15.57 8.60
C GLY A 230 -22.16 14.83 8.47
N ASN A 231 -22.26 13.51 8.69
CA ASN A 231 -23.54 12.78 8.64
C ASN A 231 -24.49 13.12 9.82
N LYS A 232 -25.10 14.31 9.79
CA LYS A 232 -25.97 14.84 10.86
C LYS A 232 -27.41 14.30 10.77
N GLN A 233 -27.90 13.99 9.56
CA GLN A 233 -29.25 13.46 9.36
C GLN A 233 -29.23 11.95 9.21
N ARG A 234 -29.75 11.25 10.22
CA ARG A 234 -29.89 9.80 10.21
C ARG A 234 -31.26 9.31 9.76
N ILE A 235 -32.25 10.20 9.71
CA ILE A 235 -33.63 9.89 9.31
C ILE A 235 -34.01 10.85 8.19
N ILE A 236 -34.42 10.30 7.05
CA ILE A 236 -34.71 11.06 5.83
C ILE A 236 -36.16 10.79 5.43
N PRO A 237 -37.06 11.78 5.49
CA PRO A 237 -38.47 11.58 5.17
C PRO A 237 -38.67 11.25 3.69
N PRO A 238 -39.84 10.72 3.28
CA PRO A 238 -40.18 10.51 1.88
C PRO A 238 -39.94 11.77 1.02
N GLY A 239 -39.18 11.62 -0.06
CA GLY A 239 -38.76 12.72 -0.94
C GLY A 239 -37.61 13.58 -0.39
N GLY A 240 -37.22 13.39 0.87
CA GLY A 240 -36.10 14.06 1.52
C GLY A 240 -34.76 13.75 0.87
N ARG A 241 -33.86 14.72 0.86
CA ARG A 241 -32.50 14.61 0.32
C ARG A 241 -31.47 14.61 1.44
N GLY A 242 -30.35 13.95 1.20
CA GLY A 242 -29.19 13.97 2.07
C GLY A 242 -27.91 13.77 1.26
N GLU A 243 -26.78 13.79 1.96
CA GLU A 243 -25.47 13.54 1.37
C GLU A 243 -24.63 12.69 2.32
N ILE A 244 -23.74 11.88 1.75
CA ILE A 244 -22.67 11.21 2.48
C ILE A 244 -21.36 11.82 2.02
N VAL A 245 -20.62 12.41 2.96
CA VAL A 245 -19.32 13.01 2.69
C VAL A 245 -18.21 12.08 3.18
N ILE A 246 -17.32 11.71 2.26
CA ILE A 246 -16.15 10.88 2.54
C ILE A 246 -14.90 11.73 2.32
N GLN A 247 -14.13 11.97 3.38
CA GLN A 247 -12.82 12.64 3.28
C GLN A 247 -11.74 11.60 3.06
N TYR A 248 -11.03 11.69 1.94
CA TYR A 248 -9.87 10.85 1.64
C TYR A 248 -8.57 11.60 1.92
N THR A 249 -7.77 11.09 2.83
CA THR A 249 -6.42 11.58 3.14
C THR A 249 -5.40 10.70 2.45
N PHE A 250 -4.48 11.31 1.70
CA PHE A 250 -3.41 10.57 1.02
C PHE A 250 -2.43 9.98 2.03
N GLU A 251 -2.08 8.71 1.85
CA GLU A 251 -0.88 8.14 2.47
C GLU A 251 0.34 8.51 1.61
N THR A 252 1.48 8.80 2.24
CA THR A 252 2.73 9.19 1.54
C THR A 252 3.07 8.23 0.40
N ASN A 253 3.43 8.75 -0.78
CA ASN A 253 3.79 7.99 -1.99
C ASN A 253 2.64 7.17 -2.63
N ARG A 254 1.50 7.79 -2.96
CA ARG A 254 0.46 7.12 -3.77
C ARG A 254 0.07 7.93 -5.00
N GLY A 255 0.08 7.26 -6.16
CA GLY A 255 -0.56 7.72 -7.40
C GLY A 255 -2.05 7.34 -7.40
N ARG A 256 -2.49 6.59 -8.42
CA ARG A 256 -3.89 6.16 -8.57
C ARG A 256 -4.40 5.38 -7.35
N PHE A 257 -5.60 5.69 -6.88
CA PHE A 257 -6.25 5.03 -5.74
C PHE A 257 -7.72 4.74 -6.04
N LEU A 258 -8.19 3.57 -5.59
CA LEU A 258 -9.58 3.14 -5.63
C LEU A 258 -9.96 2.66 -4.23
N LYS A 259 -10.93 3.31 -3.60
CA LYS A 259 -11.39 3.01 -2.24
C LYS A 259 -12.91 2.92 -2.19
N SER A 260 -13.43 2.38 -1.10
CA SER A 260 -14.86 2.23 -0.93
C SER A 260 -15.34 2.45 0.49
N ALA A 261 -16.62 2.83 0.61
CA ALA A 261 -17.33 2.87 1.87
C ALA A 261 -18.66 2.13 1.74
N MET A 262 -19.00 1.38 2.79
CA MET A 262 -20.27 0.65 2.88
C MET A 262 -21.29 1.49 3.65
N VAL A 263 -22.42 1.75 3.01
CA VAL A 263 -23.58 2.45 3.59
C VAL A 263 -24.60 1.40 4.01
N HIS A 264 -25.04 1.47 5.26
CA HIS A 264 -26.03 0.59 5.85
C HIS A 264 -27.31 1.38 6.07
N SER A 265 -28.44 0.86 5.61
CA SER A 265 -29.76 1.46 5.80
C SER A 265 -30.83 0.41 6.08
N ASP A 266 -32.04 0.87 6.39
CA ASP A 266 -33.24 0.05 6.49
C ASP A 266 -34.00 -0.11 5.16
N ASP A 267 -33.39 0.26 4.02
CA ASP A 267 -33.92 -0.12 2.70
C ASP A 267 -33.98 -1.66 2.61
N PRO A 268 -35.17 -2.27 2.50
CA PRO A 268 -35.31 -3.73 2.57
C PRO A 268 -34.72 -4.45 1.35
N TYR A 269 -34.43 -3.72 0.27
CA TYR A 269 -33.91 -4.28 -0.98
C TYR A 269 -32.41 -4.09 -1.12
N PHE A 270 -31.92 -2.91 -0.74
CA PHE A 270 -30.50 -2.57 -0.76
C PHE A 270 -30.04 -2.06 0.61
N PRO A 271 -30.06 -2.92 1.65
CA PRO A 271 -29.67 -2.51 2.99
C PRO A 271 -28.18 -2.18 3.08
N PHE A 272 -27.37 -2.70 2.15
CA PHE A 272 -25.93 -2.44 2.04
C PHE A 272 -25.61 -1.90 0.64
N ILE A 273 -25.19 -0.64 0.57
CA ILE A 273 -24.79 0.02 -0.68
C ILE A 273 -23.31 0.38 -0.59
N LYS A 274 -22.54 -0.05 -1.58
CA LYS A 274 -21.12 0.33 -1.71
C LYS A 274 -21.01 1.64 -2.48
N LEU A 275 -20.34 2.62 -1.88
CA LEU A 275 -19.85 3.83 -2.56
C LEU A 275 -18.39 3.63 -2.91
N THR A 276 -17.99 4.01 -4.11
CA THR A 276 -16.64 3.88 -4.64
C THR A 276 -16.10 5.27 -4.95
N LEU A 277 -14.90 5.57 -4.45
CA LEU A 277 -14.15 6.79 -4.76
C LEU A 277 -12.84 6.41 -5.44
N ALA A 278 -12.50 7.14 -6.49
CA ALA A 278 -11.30 6.97 -7.28
C ALA A 278 -10.61 8.31 -7.52
N GLY A 279 -9.34 8.23 -7.87
CA GLY A 279 -8.57 9.38 -8.32
C GLY A 279 -7.10 9.04 -8.49
N ASN A 280 -6.33 10.05 -8.83
CA ASN A 280 -4.89 10.00 -8.96
C ASN A 280 -4.28 11.13 -8.12
N GLY A 281 -3.61 10.78 -7.03
CA GLY A 281 -2.90 11.76 -6.21
C GLY A 281 -1.68 12.27 -6.97
N LEU A 282 -1.75 13.47 -7.54
CA LEU A 282 -0.60 14.10 -8.18
C LEU A 282 0.46 14.38 -7.11
N GLN A 283 1.51 13.56 -7.13
CA GLN A 283 2.64 13.75 -6.24
C GLN A 283 3.54 14.82 -6.86
N GLU A 284 3.37 16.06 -6.42
CA GLU A 284 4.24 17.14 -6.84
C GLU A 284 5.68 16.91 -6.39
N VAL A 285 5.90 16.30 -5.21
CA VAL A 285 7.23 15.99 -4.67
C VAL A 285 7.38 14.50 -4.41
N ARG A 286 8.21 13.81 -5.20
CA ARG A 286 8.54 12.39 -5.06
C ARG A 286 9.67 12.18 -4.06
N ILE A 287 9.48 11.24 -3.11
CA ILE A 287 10.51 10.83 -2.14
C ILE A 287 11.09 9.47 -2.58
N SER A 288 12.41 9.40 -2.81
CA SER A 288 13.09 8.18 -3.27
C SER A 288 14.46 7.98 -2.61
N PRO A 289 14.76 6.84 -1.96
CA PRO A 289 13.78 5.87 -1.46
C PRO A 289 12.75 6.52 -0.53
N VAL A 290 11.60 5.86 -0.34
CA VAL A 290 10.40 6.39 0.34
C VAL A 290 10.61 6.73 1.83
N ARG A 291 11.80 6.44 2.38
CA ARG A 291 12.16 6.63 3.78
C ARG A 291 13.68 6.71 3.94
N LEU A 292 14.15 7.35 5.01
CA LEU A 292 15.53 7.25 5.46
C LEU A 292 15.73 5.92 6.20
N ARG A 293 16.45 4.98 5.58
CA ARG A 293 16.69 3.65 6.14
C ARG A 293 18.15 3.48 6.52
N PHE A 294 18.41 3.35 7.82
CA PHE A 294 19.74 3.06 8.37
C PHE A 294 20.04 1.57 8.56
N SER A 295 19.01 0.70 8.47
CA SER A 295 19.12 -0.76 8.66
C SER A 295 19.64 -1.13 10.06
N GLU A 296 20.48 -2.16 10.19
CA GLU A 296 21.12 -2.54 11.45
C GLU A 296 22.30 -1.61 11.75
N VAL A 297 22.28 -0.95 12.91
CA VAL A 297 23.36 -0.07 13.38
C VAL A 297 23.86 -0.59 14.72
N PRO A 298 25.16 -0.96 14.84
CA PRO A 298 25.72 -1.39 16.12
C PRO A 298 25.60 -0.29 17.18
N GLN A 299 25.36 -0.68 18.43
CA GLN A 299 25.23 0.26 19.54
C GLN A 299 26.50 1.10 19.71
N GLY A 300 26.30 2.41 19.84
CA GLY A 300 27.35 3.42 19.96
C GLY A 300 28.05 3.80 18.65
N GLU A 301 27.60 3.26 17.52
CA GLU A 301 28.07 3.68 16.20
C GLU A 301 27.20 4.78 15.60
N ASN A 302 27.77 5.40 14.57
CA ASN A 302 27.09 6.39 13.74
C ASN A 302 26.74 5.77 12.39
N ALA A 303 25.55 6.07 11.89
CA ALA A 303 25.14 5.67 10.55
C ALA A 303 24.58 6.84 9.76
N VAL A 304 24.63 6.74 8.44
CA VAL A 304 24.10 7.73 7.51
C VAL A 304 23.07 7.06 6.59
N ALA A 305 21.96 7.74 6.34
CA ALA A 305 20.96 7.34 5.37
C ALA A 305 20.60 8.53 4.49
N VAL A 306 20.18 8.26 3.25
CA VAL A 306 19.87 9.30 2.26
C VAL A 306 18.55 8.99 1.56
N CYS A 307 17.79 10.03 1.26
CA CYS A 307 16.73 10.01 0.25
C CYS A 307 16.72 11.30 -0.57
N PHE A 308 16.03 11.28 -1.69
CA PHE A 308 15.88 12.40 -2.62
C PHE A 308 14.43 12.87 -2.65
N LEU A 309 14.27 14.18 -2.70
CA LEU A 309 13.02 14.86 -3.02
C LEU A 309 13.13 15.35 -4.46
N THR A 310 12.19 14.95 -5.33
CA THR A 310 12.11 15.43 -6.71
C THR A 310 10.77 16.11 -6.92
N TYR A 311 10.79 17.42 -7.12
CA TYR A 311 9.61 18.20 -7.48
C TYR A 311 9.40 18.19 -9.00
N THR A 312 8.18 17.88 -9.45
CA THR A 312 7.82 17.78 -10.88
C THR A 312 6.88 18.88 -11.35
N GLY A 313 6.58 19.87 -10.51
CA GLY A 313 5.75 21.01 -10.91
C GLY A 313 6.57 22.14 -11.54
N ASP A 314 5.86 23.17 -11.98
CA ASP A 314 6.44 24.28 -12.75
C ASP A 314 6.96 25.45 -11.89
N SER A 315 6.77 25.38 -10.56
CA SER A 315 7.23 26.42 -9.63
C SER A 315 8.65 26.18 -9.10
N VAL A 316 9.25 27.19 -8.48
CA VAL A 316 10.54 27.01 -7.78
C VAL A 316 10.29 26.18 -6.52
N PHE A 317 10.99 25.07 -6.36
CA PHE A 317 10.89 24.23 -5.15
C PHE A 317 11.93 24.62 -4.11
N GLU A 318 11.48 24.96 -2.90
CA GLU A 318 12.36 25.32 -1.78
C GLU A 318 12.00 24.56 -0.51
N ILE A 319 13.03 24.11 0.20
CA ILE A 319 12.92 23.58 1.57
C ILE A 319 13.11 24.74 2.54
N LYS A 320 12.07 25.05 3.31
CA LYS A 320 12.07 26.11 4.34
C LYS A 320 12.68 25.66 5.67
N GLY A 321 12.74 24.35 5.91
CA GLY A 321 13.33 23.77 7.12
C GLY A 321 12.93 22.33 7.33
N VAL A 322 13.49 21.70 8.37
CA VAL A 322 13.17 20.32 8.75
C VAL A 322 12.88 20.26 10.25
N ARG A 323 11.79 19.59 10.63
CA ARG A 323 11.47 19.27 12.02
C ARG A 323 11.85 17.83 12.30
N VAL A 324 12.66 17.65 13.33
CA VAL A 324 13.22 16.35 13.72
C VAL A 324 12.72 16.02 15.13
N PRO A 325 12.09 14.86 15.35
CA PRO A 325 11.43 14.55 16.62
C PRO A 325 12.37 14.01 17.71
N SER A 326 13.65 13.77 17.40
CA SER A 326 14.62 13.10 18.28
C SER A 326 15.99 13.77 18.15
N SER A 327 16.70 13.91 19.27
CA SER A 327 18.02 14.56 19.35
C SER A 327 19.16 13.70 18.79
N GLU A 328 18.95 12.38 18.73
CA GLU A 328 19.90 11.40 18.19
C GLU A 328 19.98 11.44 16.67
N LEU A 329 18.99 12.05 16.02
CA LEU A 329 18.88 12.18 14.58
C LEU A 329 19.23 13.61 14.16
N GLN A 330 20.21 13.74 13.27
CA GLN A 330 20.54 14.99 12.60
C GLN A 330 20.15 14.89 11.14
N ILE A 331 19.39 15.87 10.64
CA ILE A 331 18.99 15.93 9.23
C ILE A 331 19.63 17.14 8.58
N SER A 332 20.17 16.94 7.38
CA SER A 332 20.58 18.03 6.50
C SER A 332 19.93 17.86 5.12
N THR A 333 19.73 19.00 4.46
CA THR A 333 19.14 19.05 3.12
C THR A 333 19.99 19.93 2.22
N GLU A 334 20.32 19.44 1.04
CA GLU A 334 21.08 20.20 0.05
C GLU A 334 20.53 19.97 -1.37
N PRO A 335 20.57 20.98 -2.27
CA PRO A 335 20.26 20.77 -3.68
C PRO A 335 21.13 19.67 -4.26
N VAL A 336 20.56 18.80 -5.10
CA VAL A 336 21.35 17.71 -5.68
C VAL A 336 22.22 18.25 -6.82
N SER A 337 23.52 18.00 -6.77
CA SER A 337 24.41 18.28 -7.90
C SER A 337 24.25 17.21 -8.98
N PRO A 338 24.41 17.54 -10.28
CA PRO A 338 24.35 16.56 -11.37
C PRO A 338 25.28 15.35 -11.18
N GLU A 339 26.45 15.56 -10.58
CA GLU A 339 27.44 14.52 -10.29
C GLU A 339 26.94 13.55 -9.19
N LEU A 340 26.23 14.07 -8.19
CA LEU A 340 25.72 13.29 -7.08
C LEU A 340 24.53 12.40 -7.49
N VAL A 341 23.71 12.85 -8.45
CA VAL A 341 22.61 12.03 -9.00
C VAL A 341 23.14 10.77 -9.70
N GLN A 342 24.20 10.91 -10.51
CA GLN A 342 24.78 9.78 -11.26
C GLN A 342 25.42 8.71 -10.36
N VAL A 343 25.95 9.12 -9.20
CA VAL A 343 26.56 8.20 -8.23
C VAL A 343 25.49 7.45 -7.43
N LEU A 344 24.38 8.10 -7.12
CA LEU A 344 23.36 7.58 -6.20
C LEU A 344 22.21 6.84 -6.90
N ASP A 345 22.00 7.08 -8.19
CA ASP A 345 21.06 6.33 -9.04
C ASP A 345 21.71 6.00 -10.40
N PRO A 346 22.57 4.97 -10.47
CA PRO A 346 23.27 4.59 -11.70
C PRO A 346 22.35 4.16 -12.86
N GLY A 347 21.06 3.92 -12.56
CA GLY A 347 20.01 3.59 -13.53
C GLY A 347 19.24 4.81 -14.04
N ALA A 348 19.35 5.96 -13.37
CA ALA A 348 18.93 7.22 -13.95
C ALA A 348 19.88 7.53 -15.11
N GLY A 349 19.36 7.70 -16.32
CA GLY A 349 20.16 8.12 -17.47
C GLY A 349 20.86 9.47 -17.24
N ARG A 350 21.38 10.09 -18.31
CA ARG A 350 22.03 11.41 -18.21
C ARG A 350 21.03 12.45 -17.69
N VAL A 351 21.18 12.88 -16.44
CA VAL A 351 20.35 13.92 -15.81
C VAL A 351 20.84 15.30 -16.25
N LEU A 352 19.97 16.09 -16.86
CA LEU A 352 20.31 17.45 -17.29
C LEU A 352 20.42 18.39 -16.07
N PRO A 353 21.28 19.42 -16.11
CA PRO A 353 21.38 20.41 -15.01
C PRO A 353 20.05 21.11 -14.69
N SER A 354 19.19 21.30 -15.69
CA SER A 354 17.82 21.82 -15.52
C SER A 354 16.92 20.88 -14.71
N GLU A 355 17.16 19.57 -14.75
CA GLU A 355 16.41 18.58 -13.97
C GLU A 355 16.87 18.48 -12.51
N CYS A 356 18.00 19.12 -12.17
CA CYS A 356 18.55 19.17 -10.82
C CYS A 356 18.00 20.35 -10.01
N GLN A 357 17.44 21.38 -10.66
CA GLN A 357 16.91 22.58 -9.99
C GLN A 357 15.76 22.26 -9.01
N ASN A 358 15.05 21.16 -9.26
CA ASN A 358 13.90 20.73 -8.47
C ASN A 358 14.21 19.49 -7.61
N ARG A 359 15.49 19.18 -7.36
CA ARG A 359 15.89 17.99 -6.59
C ARG A 359 16.68 18.38 -5.35
N PHE A 360 16.31 17.80 -4.21
CA PHE A 360 17.05 17.92 -2.95
C PHE A 360 17.45 16.55 -2.44
N MET A 361 18.68 16.45 -1.93
CA MET A 361 19.11 15.33 -1.12
C MET A 361 18.78 15.63 0.34
N VAL A 362 18.13 14.68 1.00
CA VAL A 362 17.91 14.68 2.44
C VAL A 362 18.84 13.60 3.01
N SER A 363 19.80 14.01 3.82
CA SER A 363 20.69 13.09 4.52
C SER A 363 20.39 13.10 6.02
N GLY A 364 20.28 11.91 6.59
CA GLY A 364 20.16 11.71 8.03
C GLY A 364 21.42 11.08 8.59
N THR A 365 21.89 11.59 9.72
CA THR A 365 22.92 10.95 10.55
C THR A 365 22.29 10.56 11.88
N VAL A 366 22.51 9.32 12.32
CA VAL A 366 22.05 8.84 13.63
C VAL A 366 23.24 8.48 14.50
N HIS A 367 23.22 8.91 15.75
CA HIS A 367 24.15 8.49 16.79
C HIS A 367 23.44 7.51 17.73
N THR A 368 23.92 6.27 17.82
CA THR A 368 23.24 5.23 18.63
C THR A 368 23.72 5.18 20.09
N ASN A 369 24.55 6.13 20.51
CA ASN A 369 24.96 6.27 21.90
C ASN A 369 23.73 6.52 22.78
N GLY A 370 23.51 5.65 23.77
CA GLY A 370 22.36 5.75 24.68
C GLY A 370 21.03 5.25 24.12
N LEU A 371 20.98 4.81 22.85
CA LEU A 371 19.78 4.13 22.33
C LEU A 371 19.73 2.68 22.81
N GLU A 372 18.55 2.27 23.27
CA GLU A 372 18.26 0.87 23.58
C GLU A 372 18.27 0.01 22.31
N LEU A 373 18.60 -1.27 22.47
CA LEU A 373 18.56 -2.26 21.40
C LEU A 373 17.16 -2.41 20.79
N GLY A 374 17.11 -2.81 19.53
CA GLY A 374 15.88 -3.10 18.78
C GLY A 374 15.45 -2.00 17.79
N PRO A 375 14.26 -2.14 17.19
CA PRO A 375 13.79 -1.26 16.14
C PRO A 375 13.41 0.13 16.68
N LYS A 376 13.85 1.17 15.98
CA LYS A 376 13.46 2.56 16.24
C LYS A 376 12.86 3.15 14.96
N ASN A 377 11.71 3.81 15.10
CA ASN A 377 10.99 4.44 13.99
C ASN A 377 10.69 5.90 14.36
N TYR A 378 11.01 6.82 13.45
CA TYR A 378 10.69 8.23 13.57
C TYR A 378 9.98 8.73 12.32
N THR A 379 9.43 9.93 12.37
CA THR A 379 8.93 10.66 11.20
C THR A 379 9.46 12.08 11.27
N ILE A 380 10.20 12.52 10.25
CA ILE A 380 10.64 13.91 10.12
C ILE A 380 9.67 14.68 9.24
N GLU A 381 9.50 15.98 9.49
CA GLU A 381 8.70 16.87 8.63
C GLU A 381 9.63 17.81 7.85
N VAL A 382 9.63 17.74 6.52
CA VAL A 382 10.29 18.71 5.65
C VAL A 382 9.28 19.81 5.28
N LEU A 383 9.56 21.05 5.65
CA LEU A 383 8.72 22.21 5.38
C LEU A 383 9.07 22.76 4.00
N THR A 384 8.08 23.03 3.15
CA THR A 384 8.32 23.51 1.77
C THR A 384 7.65 24.85 1.50
N ASN A 385 7.96 25.44 0.35
CA ASN A 385 7.28 26.62 -0.17
C ASN A 385 6.00 26.31 -0.99
N LEU A 386 5.65 25.04 -1.20
CA LEU A 386 4.50 24.63 -2.00
C LEU A 386 3.19 24.85 -1.21
N LYS A 387 2.19 25.45 -1.87
CA LYS A 387 0.88 25.76 -1.27
C LYS A 387 0.14 24.48 -0.86
N ASP A 388 0.12 23.48 -1.75
CA ASP A 388 -0.64 22.25 -1.55
C ASP A 388 0.14 21.24 -0.69
N THR A 389 1.47 21.33 -0.69
CA THR A 389 2.35 20.44 0.07
C THR A 389 3.29 21.20 1.03
N PRO A 390 2.77 21.99 1.99
CA PRO A 390 3.60 22.83 2.86
C PRO A 390 4.45 22.00 3.85
N LYS A 391 4.08 20.73 4.06
CA LYS A 391 4.77 19.77 4.93
C LYS A 391 4.85 18.41 4.24
N LEU A 392 6.05 17.84 4.17
CA LEU A 392 6.33 16.49 3.68
C LEU A 392 6.78 15.60 4.83
N SER A 393 6.11 14.48 5.04
CA SER A 393 6.50 13.50 6.06
C SER A 393 7.45 12.46 5.47
N ILE A 394 8.65 12.31 6.04
CA ILE A 394 9.61 11.29 5.64
C ILE A 394 9.80 10.32 6.82
N PRO A 395 9.40 9.04 6.68
CA PRO A 395 9.67 8.05 7.70
C PRO A 395 11.18 7.80 7.84
N VAL A 396 11.59 7.50 9.06
CA VAL A 396 12.98 7.13 9.39
C VAL A 396 12.96 5.81 10.14
N SER A 397 13.84 4.87 9.77
CA SER A 397 13.93 3.58 10.45
C SER A 397 15.35 3.10 10.62
N LEU A 398 15.62 2.57 11.81
CA LEU A 398 16.85 1.86 12.16
C LEU A 398 16.55 0.69 13.12
N CYS A 399 17.49 -0.25 13.24
CA CYS A 399 17.49 -1.28 14.28
C CYS A 399 18.83 -1.21 15.00
N VAL A 400 18.81 -0.88 16.30
CA VAL A 400 20.04 -0.86 17.10
C VAL A 400 20.38 -2.29 17.51
N VAL A 401 21.56 -2.77 17.11
CA VAL A 401 22.01 -4.14 17.37
C VAL A 401 23.22 -4.15 18.30
N PRO A 402 23.44 -5.22 19.08
CA PRO A 402 24.65 -5.33 19.88
C PRO A 402 25.90 -5.36 18.98
N ARG A 403 27.01 -4.81 19.47
CA ARG A 403 28.32 -4.79 18.77
C ARG A 403 28.84 -6.19 18.43
N VAL A 404 28.55 -7.15 19.30
CA VAL A 404 28.90 -8.56 19.14
C VAL A 404 27.63 -9.37 18.99
N SER A 405 27.60 -10.27 18.01
CA SER A 405 26.48 -11.21 17.76
C SER A 405 26.85 -12.63 18.14
N ALA A 406 25.90 -13.36 18.71
CA ALA A 406 25.98 -14.82 18.88
C ALA A 406 25.46 -15.54 17.63
N ILE A 407 26.18 -16.56 17.19
CA ILE A 407 25.86 -17.40 16.03
C ILE A 407 25.95 -18.88 16.45
N PRO A 408 24.84 -19.62 16.48
CA PRO A 408 23.45 -19.13 16.36
C PRO A 408 23.09 -18.14 17.48
N SER A 409 22.05 -17.32 17.27
CA SER A 409 21.61 -16.31 18.27
C SER A 409 20.89 -16.89 19.49
N ARG A 410 20.78 -18.22 19.54
CA ARG A 410 20.09 -19.01 20.57
C ARG A 410 20.86 -20.30 20.74
N LEU A 411 21.09 -20.70 21.99
CA LEU A 411 21.64 -22.00 22.33
C LEU A 411 20.52 -23.04 22.28
N PHE A 412 20.39 -23.73 21.15
CA PHE A 412 19.46 -24.84 21.01
C PHE A 412 20.13 -26.16 21.42
N LEU A 413 19.60 -26.78 22.46
CA LEU A 413 20.15 -28.00 23.06
C LEU A 413 19.71 -29.29 22.35
N GLY A 414 18.78 -29.18 21.39
CA GLY A 414 18.22 -30.33 20.69
C GLY A 414 17.01 -30.95 21.41
N GLU A 415 16.80 -32.23 21.16
CA GLU A 415 15.81 -33.07 21.82
C GLU A 415 16.34 -33.58 23.16
N LEU A 416 15.52 -33.48 24.20
CA LEU A 416 15.88 -33.73 25.58
C LEU A 416 14.89 -34.67 26.26
N SER A 417 15.43 -35.51 27.13
CA SER A 417 14.72 -36.30 28.14
C SER A 417 15.36 -36.04 29.52
N GLU A 418 14.77 -36.54 30.61
CA GLU A 418 15.35 -36.41 31.95
C GLU A 418 16.81 -36.89 31.95
N HIS A 419 17.70 -36.09 32.56
CA HIS A 419 19.14 -36.35 32.65
C HIS A 419 19.88 -36.43 31.29
N SER A 420 19.46 -35.65 30.30
CA SER A 420 20.17 -35.57 29.01
C SER A 420 21.52 -34.86 29.15
N THR A 421 22.57 -35.46 28.59
CA THR A 421 23.88 -34.80 28.45
C THR A 421 23.95 -34.08 27.12
N VAL A 422 24.33 -32.81 27.14
CA VAL A 422 24.36 -31.96 25.95
C VAL A 422 25.75 -31.38 25.72
N ARG A 423 26.10 -31.15 24.45
CA ARG A 423 27.28 -30.38 24.06
C ARG A 423 26.94 -29.52 22.84
N GLN A 424 27.02 -28.20 23.00
CA GLN A 424 26.67 -27.24 21.96
C GLN A 424 27.68 -26.10 21.91
N ARG A 425 27.72 -25.37 20.80
CA ARG A 425 28.63 -24.23 20.62
C ARG A 425 27.92 -22.99 20.11
N ILE A 426 28.40 -21.84 20.54
CA ILE A 426 28.01 -20.52 20.03
C ILE A 426 29.29 -19.79 19.63
N GLU A 427 29.30 -19.23 18.43
CA GLU A 427 30.33 -18.31 17.99
C GLU A 427 29.89 -16.87 18.30
N LEU A 428 30.73 -16.15 19.03
CA LEU A 428 30.61 -14.71 19.22
C LEU A 428 31.42 -14.02 18.14
N LYS A 429 30.79 -13.15 17.37
CA LYS A 429 31.41 -12.43 16.26
C LYS A 429 31.16 -10.93 16.36
N SER A 430 32.24 -10.15 16.23
CA SER A 430 32.16 -8.68 16.14
C SER A 430 31.56 -8.25 14.81
N ARG A 431 30.60 -7.32 14.84
CA ARG A 431 29.98 -6.75 13.64
C ARG A 431 30.83 -5.69 12.95
N GLN A 432 31.91 -5.26 13.58
CA GLN A 432 32.85 -4.25 13.07
C GLN A 432 34.27 -4.81 12.89
N GLU A 433 34.42 -6.14 12.99
CA GLU A 433 35.71 -6.85 12.94
C GLU A 433 36.72 -6.43 14.04
N GLU A 434 36.25 -5.70 15.05
CA GLU A 434 37.05 -5.28 16.20
C GLU A 434 37.20 -6.40 17.23
N GLY A 435 38.34 -6.40 17.93
CA GLY A 435 38.60 -7.34 19.00
C GLY A 435 37.77 -7.04 20.26
N PHE A 436 37.29 -8.08 20.91
CA PHE A 436 36.65 -8.02 22.22
C PHE A 436 37.20 -9.11 23.13
N MET A 437 37.03 -8.95 24.44
CA MET A 437 37.35 -9.94 25.47
C MET A 437 36.08 -10.39 26.18
N ILE A 438 36.03 -11.66 26.58
CA ILE A 438 34.95 -12.20 27.41
C ILE A 438 35.37 -12.02 28.87
N GLU A 439 34.63 -11.18 29.61
CA GLU A 439 34.90 -10.92 31.03
C GLU A 439 34.33 -12.03 31.91
N TYR A 440 33.12 -12.47 31.60
CA TYR A 440 32.43 -13.54 32.30
C TYR A 440 31.35 -14.17 31.42
N VAL A 441 30.95 -15.38 31.80
CA VAL A 441 29.77 -16.07 31.25
C VAL A 441 28.92 -16.51 32.45
N ASP A 442 27.75 -15.90 32.60
CA ASP A 442 26.75 -16.29 33.58
C ASP A 442 25.76 -17.26 32.92
N LEU A 443 25.69 -18.48 33.47
CA LEU A 443 24.90 -19.58 32.93
C LEU A 443 23.52 -19.69 33.58
N GLY A 444 23.19 -18.81 34.54
CA GLY A 444 21.94 -18.88 35.29
C GLY A 444 21.72 -20.27 35.91
N ASN A 445 20.47 -20.76 35.85
CA ASN A 445 20.07 -22.06 36.42
C ASN A 445 20.17 -23.24 35.42
N THR A 446 20.85 -23.05 34.28
CA THR A 446 20.88 -24.05 33.20
C THR A 446 21.57 -25.36 33.58
N GLY A 447 22.45 -25.36 34.60
CA GLY A 447 23.24 -26.53 34.99
C GLY A 447 24.35 -26.90 33.98
N LEU A 448 24.59 -26.04 33.00
CA LEU A 448 25.66 -26.18 32.03
C LEU A 448 27.00 -25.70 32.59
N GLN A 449 28.09 -26.15 31.98
CA GLN A 449 29.43 -25.59 32.08
C GLN A 449 29.80 -24.95 30.74
N CYS A 450 30.60 -23.89 30.75
CA CYS A 450 31.06 -23.22 29.54
C CYS A 450 32.58 -23.15 29.48
N LYS A 451 33.14 -23.59 28.36
CA LYS A 451 34.56 -23.47 28.01
C LYS A 451 34.73 -22.33 27.02
N TYR A 452 35.60 -21.38 27.34
CA TYR A 452 35.93 -20.20 26.52
C TYR A 452 37.32 -19.67 26.85
N SER A 453 37.87 -18.80 26.00
CA SER A 453 39.19 -18.19 26.18
C SER A 453 39.07 -16.74 26.66
N SER A 454 39.22 -16.49 27.96
CA SER A 454 39.09 -15.14 28.54
C SER A 454 40.29 -14.21 28.34
N SER A 455 41.46 -14.75 27.98
CA SER A 455 42.74 -14.02 27.92
C SER A 455 43.10 -13.49 26.53
N VAL A 456 42.25 -13.69 25.52
CA VAL A 456 42.55 -13.34 24.12
C VAL A 456 41.53 -12.32 23.61
N SER A 457 42.02 -11.17 23.18
CA SER A 457 41.24 -10.23 22.38
C SER A 457 41.16 -10.75 20.95
N SER A 458 39.97 -11.07 20.48
CA SER A 458 39.70 -11.54 19.12
C SER A 458 38.38 -11.00 18.61
N SER A 459 38.25 -10.83 17.30
CA SER A 459 36.99 -10.44 16.64
C SER A 459 36.00 -11.61 16.50
N ILE A 460 36.47 -12.84 16.74
CA ILE A 460 35.68 -14.07 16.77
C ILE A 460 36.12 -14.91 17.96
N GLN A 461 35.18 -15.39 18.77
CA GLN A 461 35.43 -16.29 19.90
C GLN A 461 34.37 -17.39 19.95
N THR A 462 34.73 -18.58 20.42
CA THR A 462 33.80 -19.71 20.55
C THR A 462 33.52 -20.03 22.01
N LEU A 463 32.24 -20.10 22.35
CA LEU A 463 31.75 -20.65 23.60
C LEU A 463 31.33 -22.10 23.37
N VAL A 464 31.85 -23.02 24.17
CA VAL A 464 31.42 -24.43 24.14
C VAL A 464 30.71 -24.75 25.45
N PHE A 465 29.43 -25.09 25.35
CA PHE A 465 28.58 -25.44 26.48
C PHE A 465 28.45 -26.95 26.58
N GLU A 466 28.67 -27.50 27.76
CA GLU A 466 28.55 -28.93 28.05
C GLU A 466 27.97 -29.14 29.44
N GLY A 467 27.12 -30.15 29.62
CA GLY A 467 26.55 -30.43 30.94
C GLY A 467 25.36 -31.37 30.91
N LEU A 468 24.80 -31.60 32.10
CA LEU A 468 23.64 -32.44 32.33
C LEU A 468 22.40 -31.57 32.56
N ILE A 469 21.39 -31.71 31.71
CA ILE A 469 20.07 -31.13 31.92
C ILE A 469 19.22 -32.15 32.67
N LYS A 470 18.82 -31.83 33.90
CA LYS A 470 18.06 -32.72 34.78
C LYS A 470 16.60 -32.78 34.36
N ASP A 471 15.95 -31.63 34.20
CA ASP A 471 14.52 -31.53 33.94
C ASP A 471 14.17 -30.20 33.21
N ARG A 472 12.89 -30.08 32.83
CA ARG A 472 12.36 -28.95 32.04
C ARG A 472 12.46 -27.61 32.74
N SER A 473 12.43 -27.57 34.08
CA SER A 473 12.45 -26.31 34.84
C SER A 473 13.73 -25.50 34.58
N GLN A 474 14.84 -26.17 34.25
CA GLN A 474 16.11 -25.52 33.94
C GLN A 474 16.10 -24.73 32.62
N LEU A 475 15.13 -24.96 31.73
CA LEU A 475 15.00 -24.27 30.45
C LEU A 475 13.86 -23.25 30.42
N GLU A 476 13.04 -23.16 31.47
CA GLU A 476 11.97 -22.17 31.54
C GLU A 476 12.56 -20.75 31.61
N ARG A 477 12.43 -20.01 30.50
CA ARG A 477 12.98 -18.65 30.35
C ARG A 477 14.49 -18.57 30.60
N ALA A 478 15.21 -19.66 30.34
CA ALA A 478 16.64 -19.71 30.54
C ALA A 478 17.38 -18.85 29.51
N SER A 479 18.32 -18.04 29.99
CA SER A 479 19.24 -17.27 29.17
C SER A 479 20.65 -17.31 29.77
N ILE A 480 21.63 -17.18 28.89
CA ILE A 480 23.05 -17.07 29.23
C ILE A 480 23.45 -15.63 29.02
N CYS A 481 24.04 -14.99 30.04
CA CYS A 481 24.54 -13.63 29.94
C CYS A 481 26.06 -13.67 29.75
N VAL A 482 26.55 -13.06 28.68
CA VAL A 482 27.99 -12.95 28.40
C VAL A 482 28.42 -11.50 28.62
N GLY A 483 29.32 -11.27 29.56
CA GLY A 483 29.98 -9.99 29.75
C GLY A 483 31.11 -9.82 28.75
N LEU A 484 31.06 -8.76 27.96
CA LEU A 484 31.99 -8.48 26.88
C LEU A 484 32.63 -7.11 27.08
N ARG A 485 33.97 -7.05 27.02
CA ARG A 485 34.72 -5.80 27.01
C ARG A 485 35.27 -5.53 25.62
N ASP A 486 34.95 -4.37 25.08
CA ASP A 486 35.54 -3.87 23.84
C ASP A 486 37.02 -3.53 24.04
N SER A 487 37.90 -4.05 23.18
CA SER A 487 39.35 -3.89 23.37
C SER A 487 39.83 -2.47 23.10
N LYS A 488 39.11 -1.67 22.29
CA LYS A 488 39.50 -0.28 21.96
C LYS A 488 38.90 0.72 22.93
N SER A 489 37.58 0.67 23.14
CA SER A 489 36.88 1.64 23.99
C SER A 489 36.96 1.30 25.47
N GLN A 490 37.35 0.06 25.81
CA GLN A 490 37.32 -0.48 27.18
C GLN A 490 35.93 -0.48 27.81
N THR A 491 34.86 -0.33 27.01
CA THR A 491 33.49 -0.36 27.50
C THR A 491 33.01 -1.79 27.68
N SER A 492 32.37 -2.08 28.81
CA SER A 492 31.70 -3.37 29.06
C SER A 492 30.26 -3.34 28.57
N THR A 493 29.84 -4.44 27.95
CA THR A 493 28.47 -4.68 27.47
C THR A 493 28.04 -6.10 27.83
N GLN A 494 26.74 -6.35 27.82
CA GLN A 494 26.19 -7.68 28.06
C GLN A 494 25.49 -8.19 26.81
N LEU A 495 25.74 -9.45 26.46
CA LEU A 495 25.03 -10.16 25.41
C LEU A 495 24.22 -11.30 26.04
N GLU A 496 22.91 -11.26 25.85
CA GLU A 496 22.00 -12.31 26.30
C GLU A 496 21.76 -13.33 25.19
N ILE A 497 21.94 -14.61 25.51
CA ILE A 497 21.75 -15.74 24.60
C ILE A 497 20.63 -16.61 25.16
N PRO A 498 19.43 -16.60 24.57
CA PRO A 498 18.34 -17.49 24.99
C PRO A 498 18.73 -18.96 24.84
N VAL A 499 18.32 -19.79 25.81
CA VAL A 499 18.53 -21.24 25.79
C VAL A 499 17.19 -21.93 25.55
N SER A 500 17.20 -23.02 24.78
CA SER A 500 15.99 -23.82 24.55
C SER A 500 16.33 -25.24 24.17
N GLY A 501 15.39 -26.16 24.39
CA GLY A 501 15.42 -27.55 23.95
C GLY A 501 13.99 -28.09 23.86
N LEU A 502 13.81 -29.21 23.16
CA LEU A 502 12.53 -29.89 23.03
C LEU A 502 12.49 -31.04 24.03
N PHE A 503 11.64 -30.96 25.06
CA PHE A 503 11.48 -32.03 26.04
C PHE A 503 10.40 -33.04 25.61
N TYR A 504 10.73 -34.32 25.65
CA TYR A 504 9.75 -35.41 25.52
C TYR A 504 9.39 -35.95 26.89
N GLU A 505 8.10 -35.96 27.22
CA GLU A 505 7.59 -36.71 28.37
C GLU A 505 7.58 -38.20 28.01
N ARG A 506 8.07 -39.07 28.91
CA ARG A 506 7.86 -40.52 28.81
C ARG A 506 6.37 -40.81 28.97
N GLY A 507 5.59 -40.62 27.90
CA GLY A 507 4.14 -40.77 27.86
C GLY A 507 3.56 -40.71 26.44
N ASP A 508 4.15 -39.93 25.53
CA ASP A 508 3.59 -39.71 24.19
C ASP A 508 4.06 -40.71 23.12
N ALA A 509 4.76 -41.78 23.51
CA ALA A 509 4.97 -42.94 22.64
C ALA A 509 3.78 -43.90 22.73
N ARG A 510 2.57 -43.41 22.46
CA ARG A 510 1.45 -44.24 22.02
C ARG A 510 0.73 -43.54 20.87
N GLU A 511 0.75 -44.23 19.73
CA GLU A 511 0.03 -43.96 18.48
C GLU A 511 0.61 -42.87 17.57
N TYR A 512 1.54 -43.30 16.69
CA TYR A 512 1.42 -43.11 15.25
C TYR A 512 1.87 -44.36 14.51
#